data_AF-A0A812BQ02-F1
#
_entry.id   AF-A0A812BQ02-F1
#
_cell.length_a   1.000
_cell.length_b   1.000
_cell.length_c   1.000
_cell.angle_alpha   90.00
_cell.angle_beta   90.00
_cell.angle_gamma   90.00
#
_symmetry.space_group_name_H-M   'P 1'
#
loop_
_entity.id
_entity.type
_entity.pdbx_description
1 polymer ?
#
loop_
_entity_poly.entity_id
_entity_poly.type
_entity_poly.pdbx_seq_one_letter_code
_entity_poly.pdbx_strand_id
1 'polypeptide(L)'
;MISNYRNHFFFSGIVVVDIDLNKVQINQCAKDGSLFSNSHKCRLETTECVAVPVIGKFKRGSYRCQCKPGYYFPTLNASHNYFNGTLVENQLLERLRNGSTQADPLSDSFQCQPCRKGCPNCVSDQPCFVEYNILLRGIPLGIQSFCMTITIVLALVIFRLRKSKVICNSFWAMLELLLVGSLLLYSTVVIRYFEPTMLTCLLVPWFREVGFTIVYGVLILKMYR
;
A
#
# COMPACT_ATOMS: atom_id res chain seq x y z
N MET A 1 13.05 82.79 33.94
CA MET A 1 13.22 81.43 33.38
C MET A 1 11.96 80.64 33.71
N ILE A 2 11.11 80.40 32.72
CA ILE A 2 9.89 79.58 32.85
C ILE A 2 10.32 78.16 32.44
N SER A 3 10.48 77.26 33.42
CA SER A 3 10.79 75.85 33.14
C SER A 3 9.48 75.08 32.90
N ASN A 4 9.31 74.57 31.68
CA ASN A 4 8.13 73.87 31.21
C ASN A 4 8.34 72.36 31.38
N TYR A 5 7.83 71.78 32.47
CA TYR A 5 7.82 70.33 32.68
C TYR A 5 6.64 69.71 31.92
N ARG A 6 6.91 69.06 30.78
CA ARG A 6 5.95 68.17 30.12
C ARG A 6 5.88 66.85 30.89
N ASN A 7 4.79 66.63 31.63
CA ASN A 7 4.52 65.32 32.22
C ASN A 7 4.06 64.33 31.13
N HIS A 8 4.90 63.32 30.87
CA HIS A 8 4.53 62.19 30.01
C HIS A 8 3.86 61.13 30.89
N PHE A 9 2.54 60.97 30.75
CA PHE A 9 1.79 59.96 31.49
C PHE A 9 2.00 58.58 30.86
N PHE A 10 2.61 57.65 31.61
CA PHE A 10 2.69 56.24 31.23
C PHE A 10 1.56 55.47 31.91
N PHE A 11 0.62 54.95 31.12
CA PHE A 11 -0.41 54.04 31.60
C PHE A 11 0.05 52.60 31.41
N SER A 12 0.43 51.95 32.51
CA SER A 12 0.64 50.51 32.55
C SER A 12 -0.60 49.84 33.14
N GLY A 13 -1.34 49.11 32.31
CA GLY A 13 -2.44 48.25 32.73
C GLY A 13 -2.07 46.78 32.61
N ILE A 14 -2.50 45.96 33.56
CA ILE A 14 -2.40 44.49 33.46
C ILE A 14 -3.80 43.99 33.11
N VAL A 15 -3.93 43.30 31.98
CA VAL A 15 -5.16 42.59 31.62
C VAL A 15 -4.98 41.13 32.04
N VAL A 16 -5.81 40.68 32.98
CA VAL A 16 -5.89 39.27 33.38
C VAL A 16 -7.12 38.66 32.72
N VAL A 17 -6.93 37.59 31.97
CA VAL A 17 -8.02 36.84 31.35
C VAL A 17 -8.15 35.50 32.08
N ASP A 18 -9.32 35.25 32.68
CA ASP A 18 -9.64 33.98 33.30
C ASP A 18 -10.50 33.14 32.34
N ILE A 19 -10.15 31.86 32.18
CA ILE A 19 -10.78 30.94 31.23
C ILE A 19 -11.25 29.71 32.00
N ASP A 20 -12.56 29.52 32.09
CA ASP A 20 -13.16 28.34 32.73
C ASP A 20 -12.97 27.09 31.85
N LEU A 21 -11.96 26.30 32.19
CA LEU A 21 -11.59 25.07 31.49
C LEU A 21 -12.67 23.96 31.60
N ASN A 22 -13.70 24.11 32.43
CA ASN A 22 -14.74 23.07 32.56
C ASN A 22 -15.80 23.11 31.46
N LYS A 23 -15.92 24.22 30.74
CA LYS A 23 -16.97 24.45 29.72
C LYS A 23 -16.44 24.51 28.30
N VAL A 24 -15.12 24.43 28.12
CA VAL A 24 -14.46 24.59 26.82
C VAL A 24 -13.91 23.25 26.33
N GLN A 25 -14.38 22.81 25.16
CA GLN A 25 -13.77 21.70 24.43
C GLN A 25 -12.49 22.19 23.75
N ILE A 26 -11.35 21.67 24.18
CA ILE A 26 -10.05 22.06 23.63
C ILE A 26 -9.68 21.11 22.50
N ASN A 27 -9.46 21.66 21.32
CA ASN A 27 -8.96 20.93 20.16
C ASN A 27 -7.50 21.30 19.88
N GLN A 28 -6.56 20.47 20.36
CA GLN A 28 -5.12 20.71 20.13
C GLN A 28 -4.67 20.46 18.69
N CYS A 29 -5.49 19.79 17.88
CA CYS A 29 -5.22 19.49 16.46
C CYS A 29 -5.77 20.58 15.52
N ALA A 30 -6.49 21.58 16.03
CA ALA A 30 -7.11 22.61 15.21
C ALA A 30 -6.06 23.48 14.51
N LYS A 31 -6.41 23.98 13.32
CA LYS A 31 -5.58 24.89 12.49
C LYS A 31 -6.24 26.27 12.32
N ASP A 32 -7.29 26.53 13.09
CA ASP A 32 -8.18 27.68 13.01
C ASP A 32 -7.70 28.91 13.81
N GLY A 33 -6.51 28.83 14.42
CA GLY A 33 -5.99 29.91 15.26
C GLY A 33 -6.64 30.01 16.64
N SER A 34 -7.41 28.99 17.06
CA SER A 34 -7.87 28.89 18.44
C SER A 34 -6.70 28.87 19.43
N LEU A 35 -6.94 29.27 20.69
CA LEU A 35 -5.93 29.43 21.75
C LEU A 35 -5.01 28.20 21.93
N PHE A 36 -5.52 27.01 21.61
CA PHE A 36 -4.82 25.74 21.74
C PHE A 36 -4.49 25.07 20.39
N SER A 37 -4.68 25.77 19.27
CA SER A 37 -4.36 25.26 17.94
C SER A 37 -2.90 24.81 17.82
N ASN A 38 -2.66 23.71 17.09
CA ASN A 38 -1.34 23.07 16.91
C ASN A 38 -0.54 22.77 18.19
N SER A 39 -1.13 22.78 19.38
CA SER A 39 -0.42 22.55 20.65
C SER A 39 -0.05 21.08 20.92
N HIS A 40 -0.56 20.16 20.11
CA HIS A 40 -0.26 18.73 20.15
C HIS A 40 1.24 18.38 20.05
N LYS A 41 1.59 17.16 20.48
CA LYS A 41 2.96 16.63 20.49
C LYS A 41 3.17 15.42 19.58
N CYS A 42 2.30 15.24 18.58
CA CYS A 42 2.45 14.18 17.59
C CYS A 42 3.66 14.44 16.67
N ARG A 43 4.33 13.37 16.19
CA ARG A 43 5.37 13.48 15.17
C ARG A 43 4.74 13.69 13.80
N LEU A 44 4.74 14.93 13.31
CA LEU A 44 4.12 15.29 12.02
C LEU A 44 4.74 14.59 10.81
N GLU A 45 5.95 14.04 10.91
CA GLU A 45 6.57 13.30 9.81
C GLU A 45 5.80 12.00 9.49
N THR A 46 5.42 11.24 10.51
CA THR A 46 4.83 9.89 10.34
C THR A 46 3.39 9.79 10.84
N THR A 47 2.92 10.76 11.62
CA THR A 47 1.60 10.75 12.26
C THR A 47 0.79 12.01 11.95
N GLU A 48 -0.52 11.89 12.10
CA GLU A 48 -1.52 12.93 11.96
C GLU A 48 -2.33 13.05 13.26
N CYS A 49 -2.64 14.29 13.64
CA CYS A 49 -3.38 14.59 14.86
C CYS A 49 -4.89 14.47 14.64
N VAL A 50 -5.54 13.64 15.43
CA VAL A 50 -7.00 13.53 15.44
C VAL A 50 -7.51 13.89 16.83
N ALA A 51 -8.35 14.93 16.89
CA ALA A 51 -8.98 15.36 18.14
C ALA A 51 -9.93 14.28 18.65
N VAL A 52 -9.91 14.01 19.95
CA VAL A 52 -10.85 13.09 20.60
C VAL A 52 -11.82 13.94 21.42
N PRO A 53 -13.10 14.05 21.02
CA PRO A 53 -14.06 14.81 21.78
C PRO A 53 -14.29 14.14 23.14
N VAL A 54 -14.04 14.86 24.22
CA VAL A 54 -14.30 14.40 25.59
C VAL A 54 -15.57 15.06 26.09
N ILE A 55 -16.52 14.24 26.56
CA ILE A 55 -17.74 14.70 27.20
C ILE A 55 -17.40 14.93 28.68
N GLY A 56 -17.30 16.18 29.12
CA GLY A 56 -17.07 16.53 30.52
C GLY A 56 -15.87 17.45 30.76
N LYS A 57 -15.21 17.29 31.91
CA LYS A 57 -14.11 18.16 32.38
C LYS A 57 -12.89 18.09 31.46
N PHE A 58 -12.19 19.21 31.33
CA PHE A 58 -10.95 19.30 30.58
C PHE A 58 -9.95 18.21 31.00
N LYS A 59 -9.44 17.49 30.00
CA LYS A 59 -8.32 16.57 30.14
C LYS A 59 -7.25 16.91 29.12
N ARG A 60 -6.03 17.13 29.61
CA ARG A 60 -4.84 17.33 28.77
C ARG A 60 -4.54 16.05 27.96
N GLY A 61 -4.13 16.20 26.71
CA GLY A 61 -3.88 15.07 25.80
C GLY A 61 -5.13 14.42 25.21
N SER A 62 -6.24 15.17 25.07
CA SER A 62 -7.49 14.71 24.44
C SER A 62 -7.40 14.66 22.90
N TYR A 63 -6.34 14.05 22.40
CA TYR A 63 -6.11 13.78 20.99
C TYR A 63 -5.44 12.41 20.83
N ARG A 64 -5.45 11.88 19.62
CA ARG A 64 -4.68 10.69 19.25
C ARG A 64 -3.80 11.00 18.04
N CYS A 65 -2.60 10.44 18.03
CA CYS A 65 -1.71 10.50 16.88
C CYS A 65 -1.93 9.24 16.03
N GLN A 66 -2.61 9.42 14.90
CA GLN A 66 -2.89 8.36 13.93
C GLN A 66 -1.73 8.25 12.94
N CYS A 67 -1.31 7.05 12.54
CA CYS A 67 -0.30 6.91 11.49
C CYS A 67 -0.81 7.46 10.16
N LYS A 68 0.06 8.17 9.43
CA LYS A 68 -0.23 8.66 8.07
C LYS A 68 -0.31 7.48 7.08
N PRO A 69 -0.98 7.65 5.93
CA PRO A 69 -0.88 6.71 4.82
C PRO A 69 0.59 6.45 4.47
N GLY A 70 0.93 5.19 4.19
CA GLY A 70 2.31 4.76 4.00
C GLY A 70 3.12 4.54 5.29
N TYR A 71 2.50 4.63 6.47
CA TYR A 71 3.11 4.26 7.75
C TYR A 71 2.18 3.34 8.56
N TYR A 72 2.76 2.44 9.35
CA TYR A 72 2.03 1.52 10.23
C TYR A 72 2.48 1.60 11.68
N PHE A 73 1.63 1.09 12.56
CA PHE A 73 1.88 1.06 14.00
C PHE A 73 2.80 -0.12 14.36
N PRO A 74 3.95 0.09 15.04
CA PRO A 74 4.97 -0.95 15.21
C PRO A 74 4.51 -2.13 16.09
N THR A 75 3.56 -1.93 17.01
CA THR A 75 3.08 -2.99 17.90
C THR A 75 1.84 -3.68 17.35
N LEU A 76 2.05 -4.83 16.69
CA LEU A 76 1.00 -5.59 15.98
C LEU A 76 -0.10 -6.14 16.90
N ASN A 77 0.18 -6.34 18.20
CA ASN A 77 -0.76 -6.86 19.19
C ASN A 77 -1.40 -5.77 20.07
N ALA A 78 -1.26 -4.50 19.70
CA ALA A 78 -1.90 -3.43 20.46
C ALA A 78 -3.42 -3.43 20.21
N SER A 79 -4.20 -3.11 21.24
CA SER A 79 -5.66 -2.94 21.13
C SER A 79 -6.06 -1.83 20.14
N HIS A 80 -5.13 -0.92 19.82
CA HIS A 80 -5.38 0.27 19.01
C HIS A 80 -4.15 0.63 18.17
N ASN A 81 -4.39 1.09 16.93
CA ASN A 81 -3.36 1.46 15.95
C ASN A 81 -3.04 2.97 15.99
N TYR A 82 -2.99 3.56 17.18
CA TYR A 82 -2.71 4.98 17.38
C TYR A 82 -2.02 5.23 18.72
N PHE A 83 -1.29 6.34 18.81
CA PHE A 83 -0.71 6.78 20.08
C PHE A 83 -1.68 7.71 20.82
N ASN A 84 -1.96 7.41 22.09
CA ASN A 84 -2.81 8.26 22.92
C ASN A 84 -2.09 9.55 23.29
N GLY A 85 -2.71 10.70 23.05
CA GLY A 85 -2.13 12.01 23.33
C GLY A 85 -1.74 12.19 24.79
N THR A 86 -2.55 11.69 25.73
CA THR A 86 -2.21 11.72 27.17
C THR A 86 -0.87 11.02 27.46
N LEU A 87 -0.56 9.89 26.81
CA LEU A 87 0.71 9.18 27.00
C LEU A 87 1.88 9.95 26.40
N VAL A 88 1.68 10.50 25.20
CA VAL A 88 2.69 11.33 24.51
C VAL A 88 3.06 12.55 25.35
N GLU A 89 2.04 13.23 25.91
CA GLU A 89 2.25 14.41 26.75
C GLU A 89 2.90 14.08 28.10
N ASN A 90 2.50 12.99 28.75
CA ASN A 90 3.08 12.55 30.02
C ASN A 90 4.56 12.21 29.87
N GLN A 91 4.94 11.47 28.83
CA GLN A 91 6.35 11.15 28.59
C GLN A 91 7.18 12.41 28.31
N LEU A 92 6.62 13.40 27.61
CA LEU A 92 7.29 14.68 27.40
C LEU A 92 7.50 15.44 28.72
N LEU A 93 6.51 15.46 29.61
CA LEU A 93 6.62 16.08 30.93
C LEU A 93 7.68 15.40 31.80
N GLU A 94 7.75 14.07 31.77
CA GLU A 94 8.78 13.32 32.47
C GLU A 94 10.19 13.65 31.96
N ARG A 95 10.36 13.80 30.63
CA ARG A 95 11.63 14.26 30.03
C ARG A 95 12.00 15.67 30.52
N LEU A 96 11.05 16.59 30.53
CA LEU A 96 11.27 17.96 31.01
C LEU A 96 11.64 17.99 32.51
N ARG A 97 11.03 17.11 33.32
CA ARG A 97 11.30 17.01 34.76
C ARG A 97 12.67 16.41 35.06
N ASN A 98 13.07 15.39 34.29
CA ASN A 98 14.32 14.67 34.53
C ASN A 98 15.55 15.38 33.95
N GLY A 99 15.37 16.51 33.24
CA GLY A 99 16.47 17.31 32.71
C GLY A 99 17.36 16.58 31.69
N SER A 100 16.90 15.45 31.16
CA SER A 100 17.68 14.63 30.23
C SER A 100 17.68 15.26 28.84
N THR A 101 18.74 16.02 28.56
CA THR A 101 19.17 16.44 27.21
C THR A 101 19.88 15.33 26.44
N GLN A 102 20.01 14.13 27.00
CA GLN A 102 20.52 12.98 26.29
C GLN A 102 19.40 12.34 25.47
N ALA A 103 19.63 12.23 24.17
CA ALA A 103 18.80 11.49 23.23
C ALA A 103 18.84 9.99 23.59
N ASP A 104 18.03 9.60 24.57
CA ASP A 104 17.80 8.19 24.87
C ASP A 104 17.26 7.48 23.62
N PRO A 105 17.66 6.23 23.33
CA PRO A 105 17.12 5.44 22.21
C PRO A 105 15.60 5.17 22.32
N LEU A 106 14.98 5.49 23.46
CA LEU A 106 13.53 5.53 23.66
C LEU A 106 12.86 6.82 23.10
N SER A 107 13.64 7.66 22.41
CA SER A 107 13.19 8.84 21.66
C SER A 107 12.13 8.47 20.61
N ASP A 108 12.18 7.26 20.06
CA ASP A 108 11.32 6.75 18.98
C ASP A 108 9.99 6.13 19.42
N SER A 109 9.61 6.21 20.70
CA SER A 109 8.43 5.50 21.24
C SER A 109 7.08 5.88 20.64
N PHE A 110 6.98 7.00 19.90
CA PHE A 110 5.73 7.49 19.30
C PHE A 110 5.86 7.83 17.82
N GLN A 111 6.67 7.06 17.09
CA GLN A 111 6.77 7.16 15.63
C GLN A 111 6.15 5.93 14.97
N CYS A 112 5.49 6.13 13.83
CA CYS A 112 5.02 5.04 12.99
C CYS A 112 6.14 4.61 12.04
N GLN A 113 6.18 3.32 11.70
CA GLN A 113 7.18 2.77 10.79
C GLN A 113 6.71 2.89 9.34
N PRO A 114 7.62 3.16 8.39
CA PRO A 114 7.24 3.29 6.98
C PRO A 114 6.81 1.93 6.41
N CYS A 115 5.78 1.94 5.57
CA CYS A 115 5.38 0.78 4.80
C CYS A 115 6.46 0.39 3.78
N ARG A 116 6.48 -0.90 3.43
CA ARG A 116 7.32 -1.40 2.34
C ARG A 116 6.93 -0.70 1.01
N LYS A 117 7.93 -0.45 0.16
CA LYS A 117 7.77 0.30 -1.10
C LYS A 117 6.66 -0.32 -1.97
N GLY A 118 5.77 0.52 -2.52
CA GLY A 118 4.66 0.09 -3.37
C GLY A 118 3.35 -0.21 -2.62
N CYS A 119 3.34 -0.16 -1.29
CA CYS A 119 2.11 -0.31 -0.50
C CYS A 119 1.58 1.06 -0.02
N PRO A 120 0.36 1.47 -0.41
CA PRO A 120 -0.21 2.75 0.02
C PRO A 120 -0.66 2.72 1.50
N ASN A 121 -1.22 1.59 1.95
CA ASN A 121 -1.63 1.36 3.34
C ASN A 121 -1.16 -0.03 3.76
N CYS A 122 -0.49 -0.15 4.90
CA CYS A 122 -0.05 -1.41 5.47
C CYS A 122 -0.41 -1.49 6.95
N VAL A 123 -0.66 -2.71 7.43
CA VAL A 123 -0.96 -2.98 8.86
C VAL A 123 0.31 -3.40 9.60
N SER A 124 1.27 -3.97 8.88
CA SER A 124 2.51 -4.53 9.38
C SER A 124 3.62 -4.39 8.33
N ASP A 125 4.83 -4.83 8.65
CA ASP A 125 5.94 -4.96 7.69
C ASP A 125 5.74 -6.10 6.67
N GLN A 126 4.53 -6.67 6.57
CA GLN A 126 4.24 -7.70 5.58
C GLN A 126 4.15 -7.10 4.17
N PRO A 127 4.67 -7.81 3.15
CA PRO A 127 4.61 -7.33 1.78
C PRO A 127 3.17 -7.39 1.26
N CYS A 128 2.65 -6.28 0.72
CA CYS A 128 1.31 -6.23 0.11
C CYS A 128 1.22 -7.00 -1.22
N PHE A 129 2.36 -7.18 -1.90
CA PHE A 129 2.50 -7.99 -3.11
C PHE A 129 3.37 -9.22 -2.83
N VAL A 130 3.06 -10.34 -3.48
CA VAL A 130 3.89 -11.55 -3.42
C VAL A 130 5.32 -11.19 -3.85
N GLU A 131 6.29 -11.56 -3.01
CA GLU A 131 7.69 -11.30 -3.29
C GLU A 131 8.12 -12.09 -4.53
N TYR A 132 8.53 -11.37 -5.57
CA TYR A 132 8.90 -11.95 -6.85
C TYR A 132 10.24 -12.69 -6.73
N ASN A 133 10.18 -13.96 -6.36
CA ASN A 133 11.34 -14.83 -6.46
C ASN A 133 11.62 -15.12 -7.94
N ILE A 134 12.58 -14.39 -8.50
CA ILE A 134 12.99 -14.50 -9.90
C ILE A 134 13.30 -15.96 -10.29
N LEU A 135 13.84 -16.76 -9.37
CA LEU A 135 14.22 -18.15 -9.59
C LEU A 135 12.99 -19.06 -9.74
N LEU A 136 12.05 -18.98 -8.79
CA LEU A 136 10.84 -19.81 -8.79
C LEU A 136 9.93 -19.53 -9.98
N ARG A 137 9.96 -18.30 -10.51
CA ARG A 137 9.19 -17.91 -11.70
C ARG A 137 9.95 -18.16 -13.01
N GLY A 138 11.27 -18.03 -12.99
CA GLY A 138 12.13 -18.20 -14.17
C GLY A 138 12.20 -19.65 -14.66
N ILE A 139 12.27 -20.62 -13.74
CA ILE A 139 12.32 -22.06 -14.09
C ILE A 139 11.10 -22.51 -14.91
N PRO A 140 9.84 -22.34 -14.45
CA PRO A 140 8.67 -22.76 -15.22
C PRO A 140 8.53 -21.98 -16.52
N LEU A 141 8.89 -20.69 -16.55
CA LEU A 141 8.88 -19.90 -17.77
C LEU A 141 9.87 -20.43 -18.82
N GLY A 142 11.08 -20.80 -18.38
CA GLY A 142 12.10 -21.40 -19.23
C GLY A 142 11.61 -22.69 -19.87
N ILE A 143 11.12 -23.62 -19.06
CA ILE A 143 10.56 -24.91 -19.53
C ILE A 143 9.39 -24.66 -20.49
N GLN A 144 8.48 -23.74 -20.15
CA GLN A 144 7.32 -23.42 -20.95
C GLN A 144 7.69 -22.81 -22.32
N SER A 145 8.67 -21.90 -22.34
CA SER A 145 9.15 -21.27 -23.57
C SER A 145 9.81 -22.28 -24.51
N PHE A 146 10.56 -23.25 -23.96
CA PHE A 146 11.16 -24.34 -24.72
C PHE A 146 10.11 -25.29 -25.31
N CYS A 147 9.06 -25.60 -24.55
CA CYS A 147 7.94 -26.39 -25.08
C CYS A 147 7.20 -25.65 -26.21
N MET A 148 7.03 -24.33 -26.10
CA MET A 148 6.45 -23.51 -27.17
C MET A 148 7.29 -23.51 -28.44
N THR A 149 8.61 -23.34 -28.36
CA THR A 149 9.46 -23.35 -29.56
C THR A 149 9.40 -24.70 -30.28
N ILE A 150 9.42 -25.82 -29.55
CA ILE A 150 9.23 -27.15 -30.12
C ILE A 150 7.87 -27.26 -30.83
N THR A 151 6.80 -26.78 -30.19
CA THR A 151 5.45 -26.83 -30.76
C THR A 151 5.34 -26.00 -32.04
N ILE A 152 5.98 -24.82 -32.10
CA ILE A 152 6.05 -23.99 -33.33
C ILE A 152 6.81 -24.71 -34.43
N VAL A 153 7.96 -25.34 -34.12
CA VAL A 153 8.74 -26.11 -35.11
C VAL A 153 7.92 -27.27 -35.65
N LEU A 154 7.24 -28.02 -34.80
CA LEU A 154 6.35 -29.12 -35.23
C LEU A 154 5.21 -28.61 -36.12
N ALA A 155 4.57 -27.49 -35.76
CA ALA A 155 3.54 -26.86 -36.58
C ALA A 155 4.09 -26.44 -37.96
N LEU A 156 5.29 -25.86 -38.03
CA LEU A 156 5.93 -25.50 -39.30
C LEU A 156 6.27 -26.72 -40.15
N VAL A 157 6.80 -27.79 -39.55
CA VAL A 157 7.10 -29.06 -40.25
C VAL A 157 5.81 -29.66 -40.81
N ILE A 158 4.75 -29.73 -40.01
CA ILE A 158 3.43 -30.24 -40.43
C ILE A 158 2.84 -29.38 -41.56
N PHE A 159 2.96 -28.06 -41.46
CA PHE A 159 2.52 -27.13 -42.50
C PHE A 159 3.29 -27.33 -43.81
N ARG A 160 4.61 -27.58 -43.76
CA ARG A 160 5.43 -27.87 -44.95
C ARG A 160 5.09 -29.24 -45.56
N LEU A 161 4.90 -30.25 -44.71
CA LEU A 161 4.57 -31.62 -45.14
C LEU A 161 3.14 -31.75 -45.68
N ARG A 162 2.25 -30.77 -45.42
CA ARG A 162 0.89 -30.69 -45.99
C ARG A 162 0.84 -30.79 -47.51
N LYS A 163 1.91 -30.37 -48.21
CA LYS A 163 1.99 -30.48 -49.69
C LYS A 163 2.32 -31.88 -50.20
N SER A 164 2.75 -32.81 -49.35
CA SER A 164 3.10 -34.17 -49.74
C SER A 164 1.85 -35.07 -49.75
N LYS A 165 1.66 -35.83 -50.84
CA LYS A 165 0.55 -36.80 -51.00
C LYS A 165 0.53 -37.90 -49.94
N VAL A 166 1.62 -38.08 -49.18
CA VAL A 166 1.76 -39.08 -48.11
C VAL A 166 0.71 -38.90 -47.01
N ILE A 167 0.12 -37.70 -46.89
CA ILE A 167 -0.87 -37.48 -45.86
C ILE A 167 -2.14 -36.77 -46.31
N CYS A 168 -2.69 -37.32 -47.38
CA CYS A 168 -3.98 -36.94 -47.94
C CYS A 168 -5.12 -37.68 -47.21
N ASN A 169 -5.33 -37.38 -45.93
CA ASN A 169 -6.58 -37.73 -45.24
C ASN A 169 -6.97 -36.60 -44.28
N SER A 170 -8.24 -36.52 -43.87
CA SER A 170 -8.82 -35.43 -43.06
C SER A 170 -8.16 -35.18 -41.69
N PHE A 171 -7.08 -35.88 -41.38
CA PHE A 171 -6.32 -35.89 -40.14
C PHE A 171 -5.38 -34.67 -39.97
N TRP A 172 -4.96 -34.02 -41.05
CA TRP A 172 -3.98 -32.91 -41.00
C TRP A 172 -4.57 -31.63 -40.43
N ALA A 173 -5.80 -31.30 -40.83
CA ALA A 173 -6.52 -30.16 -40.30
C ALA A 173 -6.76 -30.30 -38.78
N MET A 174 -7.08 -31.52 -38.31
CA MET A 174 -7.23 -31.80 -36.87
C MET A 174 -5.89 -31.61 -36.13
N LEU A 175 -4.79 -32.10 -36.68
CA LEU A 175 -3.46 -31.94 -36.08
C LEU A 175 -3.01 -30.47 -36.03
N GLU A 176 -3.27 -29.71 -37.09
CA GLU A 176 -2.97 -28.26 -37.16
C GLU A 176 -3.76 -27.47 -36.10
N LEU A 177 -5.07 -27.71 -35.99
CA LEU A 177 -5.92 -27.10 -34.96
C LEU A 177 -5.46 -27.47 -33.54
N LEU A 178 -5.07 -28.73 -33.30
CA LEU A 178 -4.55 -29.17 -32.00
C LEU A 178 -3.27 -28.43 -31.58
N LEU A 179 -2.36 -28.20 -32.54
CA LEU A 179 -1.11 -27.46 -32.29
C LEU A 179 -1.37 -25.97 -32.04
N VAL A 180 -2.29 -25.36 -32.79
CA VAL A 180 -2.72 -23.96 -32.55
C VAL A 180 -3.36 -23.81 -31.17
N GLY A 181 -4.26 -24.73 -30.77
CA GLY A 181 -4.86 -24.74 -29.45
C GLY A 181 -3.83 -24.88 -28.32
N SER A 182 -2.86 -25.78 -28.51
CA SER A 182 -1.75 -25.96 -27.56
C SER A 182 -0.89 -24.69 -27.41
N LEU A 183 -0.57 -24.02 -28.52
CA LEU A 183 0.18 -22.75 -28.50
C LEU A 183 -0.58 -21.63 -27.77
N LEU A 184 -1.90 -21.53 -27.98
CA LEU A 184 -2.75 -20.57 -27.26
C LEU A 184 -2.74 -20.83 -25.75
N LEU A 185 -2.89 -22.08 -25.31
CA LEU A 185 -2.81 -22.43 -23.90
C LEU A 185 -1.43 -22.08 -23.30
N TYR A 186 -0.36 -22.39 -24.02
CA TYR A 186 1.00 -22.09 -23.57
C TYR A 186 1.31 -20.60 -23.49
N SER A 187 0.73 -19.79 -24.38
CA SER A 187 0.88 -18.33 -24.35
C SER A 187 0.26 -17.70 -23.09
N THR A 188 -0.77 -18.31 -22.48
CA THR A 188 -1.38 -17.78 -21.25
C THR A 188 -0.40 -17.68 -20.08
N VAL A 189 0.52 -18.65 -19.98
CA VAL A 189 1.55 -18.69 -18.92
C VAL A 189 2.54 -17.55 -19.11
N VAL A 190 2.88 -17.22 -20.36
CA VAL A 190 3.76 -16.09 -20.69
C VAL A 190 3.06 -14.75 -20.42
N ILE A 191 1.78 -14.61 -20.75
CA ILE A 191 1.02 -13.38 -20.47
C ILE A 191 0.96 -13.12 -18.95
N ARG A 192 0.79 -14.17 -18.14
CA ARG A 192 0.83 -14.06 -16.67
C ARG A 192 2.20 -13.72 -16.09
N TYR A 193 3.28 -13.79 -16.89
CA TYR A 193 4.61 -13.39 -16.45
C TYR A 193 4.79 -11.87 -16.46
N PHE A 194 4.19 -11.18 -17.43
CA PHE A 194 4.21 -9.73 -17.49
C PHE A 194 3.48 -9.12 -16.28
N GLU A 195 3.81 -7.87 -15.97
CA GLU A 195 3.13 -7.13 -14.90
C GLU A 195 1.63 -7.03 -15.18
N PRO A 196 0.78 -7.13 -14.14
CA PRO A 196 -0.66 -7.08 -14.31
C PRO A 196 -1.09 -5.71 -14.82
N THR A 197 -1.44 -5.66 -16.11
CA THR A 197 -2.09 -4.53 -16.79
C THR A 197 -3.54 -4.90 -17.12
N MET A 198 -4.37 -3.89 -17.42
CA MET A 198 -5.76 -4.10 -17.84
C MET A 198 -5.86 -5.05 -19.04
N LEU A 199 -4.92 -4.94 -19.98
CA LEU A 199 -4.85 -5.81 -21.16
C LEU A 199 -4.48 -7.25 -20.81
N THR A 200 -3.43 -7.47 -20.00
CA THR A 200 -3.03 -8.83 -19.61
C THR A 200 -4.13 -9.52 -18.82
N CYS A 201 -4.85 -8.79 -17.96
CA CYS A 201 -5.98 -9.34 -17.20
C CYS A 201 -7.15 -9.79 -18.09
N LEU A 202 -7.37 -9.11 -19.23
CA LEU A 202 -8.40 -9.49 -20.19
C LEU A 202 -7.93 -10.61 -21.12
N LEU A 203 -6.69 -10.56 -21.61
CA LEU A 203 -6.16 -11.55 -22.55
C LEU A 203 -6.04 -12.95 -21.94
N VAL A 204 -5.65 -13.07 -20.65
CA VAL A 204 -5.46 -14.37 -19.99
C VAL A 204 -6.69 -15.29 -20.08
N PRO A 205 -7.90 -14.88 -19.66
CA PRO A 205 -9.09 -15.73 -19.78
C PRO A 205 -9.42 -16.05 -21.24
N TRP A 206 -9.33 -15.09 -22.16
CA TRP A 206 -9.61 -15.34 -23.59
C TRP A 206 -8.71 -16.43 -24.18
N PHE A 207 -7.40 -16.31 -24.01
CA PHE A 207 -6.45 -17.30 -24.56
C PHE A 207 -6.62 -18.68 -23.91
N ARG A 208 -6.95 -18.72 -22.62
CA ARG A 208 -7.19 -19.98 -21.90
C ARG A 208 -8.44 -20.69 -22.41
N GLU A 209 -9.57 -20.00 -22.47
CA GLU A 209 -10.83 -20.63 -22.85
C GLU A 209 -10.87 -20.98 -24.34
N VAL A 210 -10.33 -20.12 -25.22
CA VAL A 210 -10.24 -20.41 -26.65
C VAL A 210 -9.28 -21.59 -26.91
N GLY A 211 -8.11 -21.59 -26.28
CA GLY A 211 -7.15 -22.69 -26.39
C GLY A 211 -7.73 -24.02 -25.89
N PHE A 212 -8.41 -24.01 -24.75
CA PHE A 212 -9.08 -25.18 -24.18
C PHE A 212 -10.17 -25.71 -25.13
N THR A 213 -11.03 -24.82 -25.65
CA THR A 213 -12.13 -25.19 -26.56
C THR A 213 -11.58 -25.84 -27.85
N ILE A 214 -10.48 -25.31 -28.41
CA ILE A 214 -9.87 -25.87 -29.62
C ILE A 214 -9.28 -27.27 -29.34
N VAL A 215 -8.47 -27.42 -28.28
CA VAL A 215 -7.80 -28.69 -27.98
C VAL A 215 -8.83 -29.79 -27.70
N TYR A 216 -9.75 -29.55 -26.77
CA TYR A 216 -10.75 -30.54 -26.39
C TYR A 216 -11.77 -30.77 -27.50
N GLY A 217 -12.15 -29.73 -28.25
CA GLY A 217 -13.03 -29.87 -29.42
C GLY A 217 -12.46 -30.80 -30.48
N VAL A 218 -11.16 -30.66 -30.81
CA VAL A 218 -10.49 -31.55 -31.77
C VAL A 218 -10.36 -32.98 -31.22
N LEU A 219 -10.00 -33.14 -29.94
CA LEU A 219 -9.88 -34.47 -29.33
C LEU A 219 -11.21 -35.22 -29.37
N ILE A 220 -12.32 -34.54 -29.05
CA ILE A 220 -13.67 -35.09 -29.11
C ILE A 220 -14.00 -35.47 -30.57
N LEU A 221 -13.84 -34.57 -31.54
CA LEU A 221 -14.13 -34.87 -32.95
C LEU A 221 -13.31 -36.05 -33.49
N LYS A 222 -12.09 -36.25 -32.98
CA LYS A 222 -11.25 -37.40 -33.31
C LYS A 222 -11.71 -38.70 -32.63
N MET A 223 -12.30 -38.64 -31.44
CA MET A 223 -12.84 -39.83 -30.78
C MET A 223 -14.14 -40.32 -31.42
N TYR A 224 -14.96 -39.42 -31.97
CA TYR A 224 -16.25 -39.75 -32.57
C TYR A 224 -16.16 -40.15 -34.06
N ARG A 225 -14.99 -40.02 -34.69
CA ARG A 225 -14.74 -40.34 -36.09
C ARG A 225 -13.90 -41.59 -36.22
#